data_AF-B6UYW7-F1
#
_entry.id   AF-B6UYW7-F1
#
_cell.length_a   1.000
_cell.length_b   1.000
_cell.length_c   1.000
_cell.angle_alpha   90.00
_cell.angle_beta   90.00
_cell.angle_gamma   90.00
#
_symmetry.space_group_name_H-M   'P 1'
#
loop_
_entity.id
_entity.type
_entity.pdbx_description
1 polymer ?
#
loop_
_entity_poly.entity_id
_entity_poly.type
_entity_poly.pdbx_seq_one_letter_code
_entity_poly.pdbx_strand_id
1 'polypeptide(L)'
;MLAHQSLGDFGQCGQDLPAEFVKTTVLDNTPIRWFYRAASLESAQWAAGQTGEIRVDVERRRASREAGNVEHISGDSFIQKEARPLFDVNTLQHLPDGFAVMTGLGVARMAFSSPLRVERREIPLQRFPVLAKTDPLAEFRPPADGGGPKADDDFAGIY
;
A
#
# COMPACT_ATOMS: atom_id res chain seq x y z
N MET A 1 6.05 -9.40 -6.67
CA MET A 1 4.80 -8.93 -6.04
C MET A 1 5.16 -8.44 -4.65
N LEU A 2 4.79 -7.22 -4.28
CA LEU A 2 5.07 -6.62 -2.98
C LEU A 2 3.73 -6.34 -2.28
N ALA A 3 3.68 -6.59 -0.97
CA ALA A 3 2.49 -6.35 -0.15
C ALA A 3 2.89 -5.51 1.08
N HIS A 4 2.09 -4.50 1.37
CA HIS A 4 2.24 -3.63 2.53
C HIS A 4 0.83 -3.23 3.00
N GLN A 5 0.70 -2.85 4.28
CA GLN A 5 -0.57 -2.47 4.89
C GLN A 5 -0.79 -0.95 4.84
N SER A 6 0.29 -0.17 4.92
CA SER A 6 0.23 1.29 4.94
C SER A 6 1.36 1.92 4.14
N LEU A 7 1.22 3.19 3.74
CA LEU A 7 2.34 3.93 3.13
C LEU A 7 3.49 4.16 4.13
N GLY A 8 3.20 4.14 5.43
CA GLY A 8 4.20 4.26 6.49
C GLY A 8 5.13 3.04 6.57
N ASP A 9 4.72 1.89 6.04
CA ASP A 9 5.56 0.69 6.02
C ASP A 9 6.83 0.91 5.17
N PHE A 10 6.75 1.78 4.14
CA PHE A 10 7.92 2.19 3.35
C PHE A 10 8.85 3.14 4.10
N GLY A 11 8.40 3.72 5.22
CA GLY A 11 9.24 4.54 6.09
C GLY A 11 10.15 3.72 7.01
N GLN A 12 9.86 2.44 7.21
CA GLN A 12 10.64 1.53 8.05
C GLN A 12 11.82 0.91 7.28
N CYS A 13 12.56 1.74 6.57
CA CYS A 13 13.80 1.35 5.89
C CYS A 13 15.00 1.53 6.82
N GLY A 14 16.10 0.79 6.57
CA GLY A 14 17.36 1.00 7.29
C GLY A 14 17.90 2.43 7.15
N GLN A 15 18.84 2.82 8.01
CA GLN A 15 19.35 4.21 8.06
C GLN A 15 20.03 4.68 6.76
N ASP A 16 20.36 3.76 5.86
CA ASP A 16 21.08 4.03 4.62
C ASP A 16 20.20 4.67 3.52
N LEU A 17 18.86 4.65 3.67
CA LEU A 17 17.94 5.08 2.62
C LEU A 17 16.86 6.05 3.13
N PRO A 18 16.63 7.21 2.46
CA PRO A 18 15.53 8.09 2.79
C PRO A 18 14.16 7.43 2.53
N ALA A 19 13.27 7.47 3.52
CA ALA A 19 11.93 6.90 3.46
C ALA A 19 11.11 7.32 2.22
N GLU A 20 11.06 8.62 1.92
CA GLU A 20 10.31 9.13 0.77
C GLU A 20 10.90 8.70 -0.58
N PHE A 21 12.22 8.52 -0.66
CA PHE A 21 12.87 8.00 -1.87
C PHE A 21 12.45 6.55 -2.13
N VAL A 22 12.46 5.71 -1.10
CA VAL A 22 12.04 4.30 -1.21
C VAL A 22 10.58 4.20 -1.59
N LYS A 23 9.71 4.94 -0.90
CA LYS A 23 8.27 5.00 -1.19
C LYS A 23 8.01 5.40 -2.64
N THR A 24 8.59 6.50 -3.10
CA THR A 24 8.42 6.97 -4.49
C THR A 24 8.92 5.93 -5.49
N THR A 25 10.13 5.37 -5.26
CA THR A 25 10.71 4.36 -6.15
C THR A 25 9.85 3.11 -6.25
N VAL A 26 9.37 2.58 -5.12
CA VAL A 26 8.50 1.39 -5.11
C VAL A 26 7.18 1.70 -5.80
N LEU A 27 6.58 2.85 -5.50
CA LEU A 27 5.31 3.24 -6.12
C LEU A 27 5.48 3.40 -7.62
N ASP A 28 6.46 4.14 -8.12
CA ASP A 28 6.65 4.37 -9.56
C ASP A 28 6.91 3.08 -10.35
N ASN A 29 7.59 2.11 -9.74
CA ASN A 29 7.88 0.82 -10.37
C ASN A 29 6.78 -0.24 -10.20
N THR A 30 5.66 0.09 -9.56
CA THR A 30 4.52 -0.83 -9.38
C THR A 30 3.26 -0.32 -10.11
N PRO A 31 3.21 -0.37 -11.45
CA PRO A 31 2.10 0.22 -12.22
C PRO A 31 0.76 -0.49 -11.95
N ILE A 32 0.78 -1.81 -11.77
CA ILE A 32 -0.40 -2.62 -11.45
C ILE A 32 -0.50 -2.72 -9.93
N ARG A 33 -1.63 -2.28 -9.36
CA ARG A 33 -1.86 -2.28 -7.92
C ARG A 33 -3.21 -2.89 -7.57
N TRP A 34 -3.26 -3.53 -6.41
CA TRP A 34 -4.46 -4.11 -5.83
C TRP A 34 -4.65 -3.49 -4.45
N PHE A 35 -5.75 -2.74 -4.30
CA PHE A 35 -6.13 -2.12 -3.04
C PHE A 35 -7.20 -3.00 -2.37
N TYR A 36 -6.78 -3.73 -1.34
CA TYR A 36 -7.70 -4.45 -0.47
C TYR A 36 -8.39 -3.49 0.51
N ARG A 37 -9.30 -4.01 1.34
CA ARG A 37 -9.99 -3.22 2.36
C ARG A 37 -8.98 -2.42 3.20
N ALA A 38 -9.10 -1.10 3.15
CA ALA A 38 -8.22 -0.20 3.89
C ALA A 38 -8.77 0.03 5.31
N ALA A 39 -7.93 -0.16 6.33
CA ALA A 39 -8.32 0.06 7.72
C ALA A 39 -8.25 1.54 8.13
N SER A 40 -7.28 2.30 7.58
CA SER A 40 -7.09 3.71 7.91
C SER A 40 -7.72 4.62 6.85
N LEU A 41 -8.21 5.78 7.29
CA LEU A 41 -8.76 6.81 6.40
C LEU A 41 -7.71 7.29 5.39
N GLU A 42 -6.48 7.51 5.84
CA GLU A 42 -5.37 7.97 4.99
C GLU A 42 -5.09 6.99 3.84
N SER A 43 -4.98 5.70 4.14
CA SER A 43 -4.73 4.68 3.11
C SER A 43 -5.91 4.55 2.15
N ALA A 44 -7.14 4.69 2.64
CA ALA A 44 -8.34 4.69 1.80
C ALA A 44 -8.43 5.92 0.89
N GLN A 45 -8.08 7.12 1.37
CA GLN A 45 -8.03 8.35 0.58
C GLN A 45 -6.97 8.26 -0.51
N TRP A 46 -5.78 7.78 -0.17
CA TRP A 46 -4.72 7.57 -1.15
C TRP A 46 -5.15 6.57 -2.22
N ALA A 47 -5.66 5.40 -1.82
CA ALA A 47 -6.14 4.39 -2.76
C ALA A 47 -7.28 4.91 -3.65
N ALA A 48 -8.21 5.70 -3.12
CA ALA A 48 -9.30 6.30 -3.90
C ALA A 48 -8.75 7.23 -4.99
N GLY A 49 -7.75 8.06 -4.67
CA GLY A 49 -7.07 8.93 -5.62
C GLY A 49 -6.41 8.17 -6.78
N GLN A 50 -5.97 6.93 -6.54
CA GLN A 50 -5.38 6.08 -7.59
C GLN A 50 -6.40 5.50 -8.58
N THR A 51 -7.70 5.64 -8.32
CA THR A 51 -8.76 5.05 -9.18
C THR A 51 -9.22 5.95 -10.33
N GLY A 52 -8.74 7.19 -10.36
CA GLY A 52 -9.22 8.23 -11.26
C GLY A 52 -10.56 8.83 -10.80
N GLU A 53 -11.03 9.84 -11.53
CA GLU A 53 -12.23 10.59 -11.17
C GLU A 53 -13.34 10.45 -12.23
N ILE A 54 -14.58 10.45 -11.77
CA ILE A 54 -15.78 10.54 -12.60
C ILE A 54 -16.52 11.85 -12.32
N ARG A 55 -17.18 12.39 -13.35
CA ARG A 55 -18.02 13.59 -13.23
C ARG A 55 -19.45 13.18 -12.87
N VAL A 56 -20.02 13.88 -11.90
CA VAL A 56 -21.38 13.67 -11.41
C VAL A 56 -22.11 15.00 -11.41
N ASP A 57 -23.31 15.01 -11.98
CA ASP A 57 -24.22 16.16 -11.92
C ASP A 57 -25.07 16.02 -10.65
N VAL A 58 -24.99 17.01 -9.77
CA VAL A 58 -25.71 17.07 -8.50
C VAL A 58 -26.79 18.15 -8.61
N GLU A 59 -28.05 17.74 -8.55
CA GLU A 59 -29.19 18.66 -8.48
C GLU A 59 -29.50 18.99 -7.01
N ARG A 60 -29.54 20.28 -6.66
CA ARG A 60 -30.04 20.75 -5.36
C ARG A 60 -31.36 21.50 -5.56
N ARG A 61 -32.39 21.08 -4.83
CA ARG A 61 -33.68 21.78 -4.75
C ARG A 61 -33.82 22.46 -3.40
N ARG A 62 -34.20 23.74 -3.41
CA ARG A 62 -34.49 24.48 -2.18
C ARG A 62 -35.98 24.35 -1.87
N ALA A 63 -36.31 23.98 -0.64
CA ALA A 63 -37.68 24.00 -0.14
C ALA A 63 -37.77 25.03 0.99
N SER A 64 -38.68 26.00 0.88
CA SER A 64 -38.95 26.99 1.92
C SER A 64 -40.38 26.86 2.41
N ARG A 65 -40.58 26.96 3.72
CA ARG A 65 -41.90 27.01 4.36
C ARG A 65 -42.17 28.45 4.84
N GLU A 66 -43.31 29.01 4.46
CA GLU A 66 -43.80 30.28 5.04
C GLU A 66 -44.68 30.02 6.27
N ALA A 67 -44.91 31.07 7.07
CA ALA A 67 -45.57 31.05 8.38
C ALA A 67 -47.02 30.52 8.42
N GLY A 68 -47.58 30.10 7.28
CA GLY A 68 -48.89 29.46 7.14
C GLY A 68 -48.87 27.94 6.93
N ASN A 69 -47.71 27.28 7.09
CA ASN A 69 -47.55 25.82 6.93
C ASN A 69 -47.84 25.29 5.50
N VAL A 70 -47.74 26.17 4.49
CA VAL A 70 -47.75 25.79 3.08
C VAL A 70 -46.31 25.57 2.65
N GLU A 71 -46.01 24.37 2.15
CA GLU A 71 -44.71 24.06 1.56
C GLU A 71 -44.63 24.70 0.16
N HIS A 72 -43.80 25.73 0.02
CA HIS A 72 -43.49 26.28 -1.30
C HIS A 72 -42.17 25.65 -1.75
N ILE A 73 -42.27 24.61 -2.58
CA ILE A 73 -41.11 24.07 -3.28
C ILE A 73 -40.80 25.09 -4.39
N SER A 74 -39.75 25.89 -4.22
CA SER A 74 -39.31 26.81 -5.27
C SER A 74 -38.92 25.98 -6.51
N GLY A 75 -39.44 26.34 -7.69
CA GLY A 75 -39.14 25.66 -8.96
C GLY A 75 -37.69 25.79 -9.44
N ASP A 76 -36.85 26.56 -8.73
CA ASP A 76 -35.45 26.74 -9.04
C ASP A 76 -34.64 25.50 -8.62
N SER A 77 -34.11 24.79 -9.62
CA SER A 77 -33.16 23.70 -9.45
C SER A 77 -31.75 24.20 -9.76
N PHE A 78 -30.79 23.92 -8.87
CA PHE A 78 -29.38 24.25 -9.09
C PHE A 78 -28.63 22.98 -9.46
N ILE A 79 -28.09 22.92 -10.68
CA ILE A 79 -27.28 21.79 -11.15
C ILE A 79 -25.80 22.14 -10.98
N GLN A 80 -25.12 21.40 -10.12
CA GLN A 80 -23.69 21.54 -9.85
C GLN A 80 -22.94 20.32 -10.39
N LYS A 81 -21.89 20.53 -11.19
CA LYS A 81 -21.01 19.44 -11.62
C LYS A 81 -19.92 19.24 -10.57
N GLU A 82 -19.81 18.03 -10.04
CA GLU A 82 -18.78 17.64 -9.08
C GLU A 82 -17.95 16.47 -9.65
N ALA A 83 -16.68 16.40 -9.27
CA ALA A 83 -15.81 15.27 -9.56
C ALA A 83 -15.63 14.44 -8.28
N ARG A 84 -15.70 13.11 -8.41
CA ARG A 84 -15.40 12.19 -7.30
C ARG A 84 -14.57 11.01 -7.80
N PRO A 85 -13.80 10.36 -6.92
CA PRO A 85 -13.12 9.12 -7.26
C PRO A 85 -14.08 8.07 -7.83
N LEU A 86 -13.61 7.28 -8.79
CA LEU A 86 -14.38 6.18 -9.39
C LEU A 86 -14.77 5.15 -8.32
N PHE A 87 -13.82 4.78 -7.46
CA PHE A 87 -14.11 4.10 -6.19
C PHE A 87 -13.79 5.05 -5.05
N ASP A 88 -14.82 5.40 -4.28
CA ASP A 88 -14.67 6.33 -3.17
C ASP A 88 -14.05 5.68 -1.92
N VAL A 89 -13.68 6.53 -0.97
CA VAL A 89 -13.09 6.14 0.31
C VAL A 89 -13.98 5.14 1.07
N ASN A 90 -15.30 5.36 1.05
CA ASN A 90 -16.25 4.49 1.73
C ASN A 90 -16.27 3.09 1.10
N THR A 91 -16.21 3.02 -0.22
CA THR A 91 -16.15 1.77 -0.96
C THR A 91 -14.91 0.97 -0.57
N LEU A 92 -13.74 1.64 -0.51
CA LEU A 92 -12.47 1.00 -0.12
C LEU A 92 -12.43 0.54 1.34
N GLN A 93 -13.10 1.26 2.26
CA GLN A 93 -13.20 0.85 3.67
C GLN A 93 -14.17 -0.32 3.89
N HIS A 94 -15.15 -0.51 3.00
CA HIS A 94 -16.21 -1.51 3.14
C HIS A 94 -16.13 -2.63 2.08
N LEU A 95 -14.99 -2.79 1.40
CA LEU A 95 -14.78 -3.86 0.43
C LEU A 95 -15.01 -5.24 1.06
N PRO A 96 -15.79 -6.15 0.47
CA PRO A 96 -15.96 -7.50 1.01
C PRO A 96 -14.64 -8.29 1.07
N ASP A 97 -14.59 -9.32 1.91
CA ASP A 97 -13.38 -10.13 2.07
C ASP A 97 -13.01 -10.83 0.75
N GLY A 98 -11.72 -10.80 0.40
CA GLY A 98 -11.19 -11.33 -0.87
C GLY A 98 -11.39 -10.43 -2.09
N PHE A 99 -12.08 -9.29 -1.94
CA PHE A 99 -12.18 -8.28 -2.99
C PHE A 99 -11.08 -7.22 -2.87
N ALA A 100 -10.65 -6.72 -4.02
CA ALA A 100 -9.73 -5.60 -4.15
C ALA A 100 -10.17 -4.68 -5.30
N VAL A 101 -9.79 -3.41 -5.23
CA VAL A 101 -9.82 -2.52 -6.38
C VAL A 101 -8.48 -2.61 -7.10
N MET A 102 -8.52 -2.96 -8.38
CA MET A 102 -7.33 -3.09 -9.22
C MET A 102 -7.16 -1.85 -10.13
N THR A 103 -5.94 -1.33 -10.21
CA THR A 103 -5.53 -0.24 -11.10
C THR A 103 -4.31 -0.62 -11.94
N GLY A 104 -4.00 0.16 -12.98
CA GLY A 104 -2.84 -0.05 -13.86
C GLY A 104 -3.09 -0.90 -15.10
N LEU A 105 -4.30 -1.44 -15.27
CA LEU A 105 -4.71 -2.23 -16.45
C LEU A 105 -5.97 -1.65 -17.10
N GLY A 106 -5.94 -0.35 -17.38
CA GLY A 106 -7.08 0.43 -17.89
C GLY A 106 -7.89 1.09 -16.78
N VAL A 107 -9.20 1.19 -16.97
CA VAL A 107 -10.13 1.75 -15.97
C VAL A 107 -10.08 0.90 -14.70
N ALA A 108 -10.05 1.55 -13.54
CA ALA A 108 -10.06 0.84 -12.27
C ALA A 108 -11.30 -0.06 -12.17
N ARG A 109 -11.14 -1.24 -11.56
CA ARG A 109 -12.22 -2.25 -11.46
C ARG A 109 -12.09 -3.07 -10.18
N MET A 110 -13.20 -3.64 -9.73
CA MET A 110 -13.16 -4.66 -8.70
C MET A 110 -12.56 -5.95 -9.24
N ALA A 111 -11.71 -6.58 -8.44
CA ALA A 111 -11.13 -7.89 -8.64
C ALA A 111 -11.38 -8.74 -7.40
N PHE A 112 -11.52 -10.04 -7.60
CA PHE A 112 -11.67 -11.02 -6.52
C PHE A 112 -10.50 -11.98 -6.58
N SER A 113 -9.80 -12.17 -5.46
CA SER A 113 -8.81 -13.22 -5.31
C SER A 113 -9.44 -14.37 -4.52
N SER A 114 -9.52 -15.54 -5.15
CA SER A 114 -9.91 -16.78 -4.48
C SER A 114 -8.64 -17.52 -4.06
N PRO A 115 -8.22 -17.46 -2.79
CA PRO A 115 -7.05 -18.19 -2.36
C PRO A 115 -7.33 -19.70 -2.42
N LEU A 116 -6.35 -20.46 -2.91
CA LEU A 116 -6.37 -21.92 -2.80
C LEU A 116 -6.35 -22.30 -1.31
N ARG A 117 -7.49 -22.79 -0.82
CA ARG A 117 -7.59 -23.31 0.55
C ARG A 117 -6.90 -24.67 0.58
N VAL A 118 -5.74 -24.72 1.23
CA VAL A 118 -4.99 -25.96 1.41
C VAL A 118 -5.03 -26.39 2.87
N GLU A 119 -5.34 -27.66 3.10
CA GLU A 119 -5.17 -28.27 4.41
C GLU A 119 -3.76 -28.86 4.51
N ARG A 120 -3.10 -28.66 5.64
CA ARG A 120 -1.81 -29.31 5.89
C ARG A 120 -2.04 -30.81 5.90
N ARG A 121 -1.44 -31.50 4.93
CA ARG A 121 -1.39 -32.95 4.87
C ARG A 121 0.05 -33.41 4.98
N GLU A 122 0.26 -34.47 5.76
CA GLU A 122 1.53 -35.19 5.74
C GLU A 122 1.59 -35.96 4.42
N ILE A 123 2.40 -35.47 3.48
CA ILE A 123 2.67 -36.16 2.23
C ILE A 123 3.94 -36.98 2.47
N PRO A 124 3.86 -38.33 2.49
CA PRO A 124 5.05 -39.16 2.63
C PRO A 124 5.94 -38.95 1.41
N LEU A 125 7.06 -38.26 1.61
CA LEU A 125 8.08 -38.07 0.58
C LEU A 125 8.83 -39.38 0.39
N GLN A 126 8.77 -39.99 -0.80
CA GLN A 126 9.45 -41.27 -1.06
C GLN A 126 10.98 -41.13 -1.07
N ARG A 127 11.52 -39.98 -1.45
CA ARG A 127 12.94 -39.62 -1.37
C ARG A 127 13.10 -38.12 -1.23
N PHE A 128 14.02 -37.68 -0.40
CA PHE A 128 14.44 -36.28 -0.29
C PHE A 128 15.98 -36.21 -0.27
N PRO A 129 16.61 -35.28 -1.02
CA PRO A 129 17.97 -34.88 -0.69
C PRO A 129 17.91 -34.17 0.68
N VAL A 130 18.82 -34.55 1.58
CA VAL A 130 19.00 -33.80 2.82
C VAL A 130 19.44 -32.40 2.44
N LEU A 131 18.54 -31.43 2.54
CA LEU A 131 18.90 -30.02 2.55
C LEU A 131 19.60 -29.79 3.88
N ALA A 132 20.91 -30.05 3.90
CA ALA A 132 21.76 -29.64 5.00
C ALA A 132 21.56 -28.14 5.12
N LYS A 133 20.99 -27.71 6.24
CA LYS A 133 20.94 -26.31 6.62
C LYS A 133 22.36 -25.95 7.05
N THR A 134 23.27 -25.79 6.09
CA THR A 134 24.56 -25.19 6.35
C THR A 134 24.27 -23.76 6.75
N ASP A 135 24.41 -23.49 8.04
CA ASP A 135 24.35 -22.14 8.57
C ASP A 135 25.63 -21.42 8.12
N PRO A 136 25.56 -20.48 7.15
CA PRO A 136 26.76 -19.84 6.62
C PRO A 136 27.49 -18.98 7.66
N LEU A 137 26.89 -18.71 8.83
CA LEU A 137 27.55 -18.05 9.96
C LEU A 137 28.26 -19.01 10.91
N ALA A 138 27.98 -20.32 10.88
CA ALA A 138 28.66 -21.28 11.73
C ALA A 138 30.12 -21.54 11.32
N GLU A 139 30.49 -21.21 10.08
CA GLU A 139 31.84 -21.35 9.54
C GLU A 139 32.72 -20.11 9.74
N PHE A 140 32.20 -19.01 10.28
CA PHE A 140 33.03 -17.85 10.59
C PHE A 140 33.87 -18.11 11.84
N ARG A 141 35.04 -18.72 11.65
CA ARG A 141 36.11 -18.76 12.64
C ARG A 141 36.90 -17.45 12.50
N PRO A 142 36.86 -16.53 13.48
CA PRO A 142 37.75 -15.38 13.45
C PRO A 142 39.21 -15.88 13.41
N PRO A 143 40.12 -15.20 12.68
CA PRO A 143 41.51 -15.60 12.61
C PRO A 143 42.09 -15.65 14.02
N ALA A 144 42.54 -16.82 14.43
CA ALA A 144 43.26 -17.03 15.66
C ALA A 144 44.71 -16.65 15.42
N ASP A 145 45.01 -15.35 15.38
CA ASP A 145 46.37 -14.85 15.54
C ASP A 145 46.31 -13.50 16.29
N GLY A 146 46.79 -13.55 17.52
CA GLY A 146 47.04 -12.37 18.33
C GLY A 146 48.16 -11.55 17.71
N GLY A 147 47.85 -10.30 17.41
CA GLY A 147 48.80 -9.28 17.00
C GLY A 147 48.10 -7.95 17.02
N GLY A 148 47.96 -7.35 18.21
CA GLY A 148 47.49 -5.97 18.32
C GLY A 148 48.38 -5.06 17.45
N PRO A 149 47.82 -4.04 16.79
CA PRO A 149 48.63 -3.12 16.02
C PRO A 149 49.63 -2.43 16.96
N LYS A 150 50.93 -2.61 16.69
CA LYS A 150 51.95 -1.73 17.25
C LYS A 150 51.64 -0.33 16.74
N ALA A 151 51.57 0.61 17.69
CA ALA A 151 51.57 2.03 17.39
C ALA A 151 52.94 2.36 16.80
N ASP A 152 53.00 2.50 15.48
CA ASP A 152 54.11 3.17 14.81
C ASP A 152 53.63 4.59 14.52
N ASP A 153 54.11 5.50 15.38
CA ASP A 153 54.15 6.94 15.16
C ASP A 153 54.94 7.20 13.87
N ASP A 154 54.27 7.60 12.79
CA ASP A 154 54.88 8.40 11.71
C ASP A 154 53.81 8.87 10.72
N PHE A 155 53.17 10.01 11.03
CA PHE A 155 52.65 10.89 9.98
C PHE A 155 52.70 12.35 10.43
N ALA A 156 53.92 12.82 10.70
CA ALA A 156 54.22 14.24 10.58
C ALA A 156 54.38 14.59 9.10
N GLY A 157 53.48 15.43 8.60
CA GLY A 157 53.78 16.33 7.48
C GLY A 157 53.10 16.01 6.16
N ILE A 158 51.88 16.54 5.99
CA ILE A 158 51.55 17.38 4.82
C ILE A 158 50.56 18.44 5.33
N TYR A 159 50.99 19.71 5.30
CA TYR A 159 50.19 20.89 5.68
C TYR A 159 49.05 21.15 4.70
#